data_AF-A0A517PKV2-F1
#
_entry.id   AF-A0A517PKV2-F1
#
_cell.length_a   1.000
_cell.length_b   1.000
_cell.length_c   1.000
_cell.angle_alpha   90.00
_cell.angle_beta   90.00
_cell.angle_gamma   90.00
#
_symmetry.space_group_name_H-M   'P 1'
#
loop_
_entity.id
_entity.type
_entity.pdbx_description
1 polymer ?
#
loop_
_entity_poly.entity_id
_entity_poly.type
_entity_poly.pdbx_seq_one_letter_code
_entity_poly.pdbx_strand_id
1 'polypeptide(L)'
;MKLMLFVLMCLIPVTVPAADWQPPQNPNPQEILQSIRSDVQAKDYQTALAKHVWFHENALKHNSALTGVRLSFALAYWDQLTQVYPPALEKLKEIRDQTTKQVLDGKDVATSFQELEALNRTLDQNNMTVDTFLLLHKEHPEKAKLAYRLAQPALLKAKEYKICGEYLEPEKSYQLLVRTREANQQLAKNPQIGPGILEFSDKHFSNQTAILVALLVVNDRREEARSIAEKARKEWDNADFHKALDSALTGTVPPSWPY
;
A
#
# COMPACT_ATOMS: atom_id res chain seq x y z
N MET A 1 -8.75 40.14 -45.89
CA MET A 1 -8.18 38.80 -45.65
C MET A 1 -7.03 38.93 -44.65
N LYS A 2 -7.22 38.53 -43.38
CA LYS A 2 -6.15 38.47 -42.37
C LYS A 2 -5.59 37.05 -42.38
N LEU A 3 -4.30 36.91 -42.69
CA LEU A 3 -3.59 35.64 -42.72
C LEU A 3 -3.28 35.24 -41.26
N MET A 4 -3.88 34.15 -40.80
CA MET A 4 -3.69 33.59 -39.47
C MET A 4 -2.45 32.69 -39.50
N LEU A 5 -1.38 33.08 -38.79
CA LEU A 5 -0.15 32.29 -38.68
C LEU A 5 -0.34 31.24 -37.57
N PHE A 6 -0.60 29.98 -37.94
CA PHE A 6 -0.57 28.85 -37.01
C PHE A 6 0.89 28.46 -36.77
N VAL A 7 1.43 28.78 -35.60
CA VAL A 7 2.72 28.25 -35.14
C VAL A 7 2.48 26.83 -34.64
N LEU A 8 2.81 25.85 -35.49
CA LEU A 8 2.82 24.44 -35.15
C LEU A 8 4.04 24.18 -34.23
N MET A 9 3.82 24.15 -32.92
CA MET A 9 4.83 23.73 -31.96
C MET A 9 4.99 22.21 -32.08
N CYS A 10 5.96 21.75 -32.88
CA CYS A 10 6.36 20.36 -32.91
C CYS A 10 6.99 19.98 -31.55
N LEU A 11 6.26 19.23 -30.73
CA LEU A 11 6.80 18.51 -29.59
C LEU A 11 7.76 17.44 -30.12
N ILE A 12 9.06 17.74 -30.14
CA ILE A 12 10.09 16.72 -30.40
C ILE A 12 10.11 15.81 -29.17
N PRO A 13 9.89 14.49 -29.31
CA PRO A 13 10.05 13.57 -28.20
C PRO A 13 11.53 13.61 -27.77
N VAL A 14 11.79 14.09 -26.55
CA VAL A 14 13.11 14.03 -25.95
C VAL A 14 13.41 12.56 -25.66
N THR A 15 14.12 11.90 -26.57
CA THR A 15 14.70 10.59 -26.32
C THR A 15 15.82 10.78 -25.29
N VAL A 16 15.54 10.45 -24.03
CA VAL A 16 16.53 10.44 -22.96
C VAL A 16 17.47 9.27 -23.24
N PRO A 17 18.79 9.48 -23.47
CA PRO A 17 19.73 8.38 -23.65
C PRO A 17 19.69 7.42 -22.45
N ALA A 18 19.84 6.12 -22.71
CA ALA A 18 19.96 5.12 -21.64
C ALA A 18 21.24 5.41 -20.84
N ALA A 19 21.20 5.25 -19.52
CA ALA A 19 22.42 5.36 -18.71
C ALA A 19 23.43 4.28 -19.16
N ASP A 20 24.70 4.64 -19.28
CA ASP A 20 25.78 3.67 -19.53
C ASP A 20 26.11 2.81 -18.29
N TRP A 21 25.38 3.01 -17.18
CA TRP A 21 25.56 2.22 -15.97
C TRP A 21 25.09 0.77 -16.17
N GLN A 22 25.96 -0.16 -15.80
CA GLN A 22 25.66 -1.59 -15.73
C GLN A 22 25.89 -2.10 -14.29
N PRO A 23 25.09 -3.06 -13.82
CA PRO A 23 25.33 -3.68 -12.52
C PRO A 23 26.69 -4.40 -12.52
N PRO A 24 27.41 -4.45 -11.40
CA PRO A 24 28.64 -5.23 -11.29
C PRO A 24 28.33 -6.73 -11.45
N GLN A 25 29.35 -7.53 -11.78
CA GLN A 25 29.21 -8.96 -12.06
C GLN A 25 28.55 -9.74 -10.92
N ASN A 26 28.86 -9.38 -9.67
CA ASN A 26 28.24 -9.93 -8.45
C ASN A 26 27.55 -8.79 -7.70
N PRO A 27 26.31 -8.42 -8.08
CA PRO A 27 25.67 -7.25 -7.54
C PRO A 27 25.18 -7.49 -6.11
N ASN A 28 25.55 -6.55 -5.23
CA ASN A 28 24.99 -6.41 -3.89
C ASN A 28 23.87 -5.35 -3.95
N PRO A 29 22.58 -5.73 -3.87
CA PRO A 29 21.49 -4.76 -3.98
C PRO A 29 21.55 -3.65 -2.93
N GLN A 30 21.96 -3.96 -1.70
CA GLN A 30 22.07 -2.98 -0.63
C GLN A 30 23.13 -1.92 -0.93
N GLU A 31 24.30 -2.33 -1.43
CA GLU A 31 25.35 -1.40 -1.85
C GLU A 31 24.89 -0.53 -3.04
N ILE A 32 24.19 -1.14 -4.00
CA ILE A 32 23.63 -0.41 -5.14
C ILE A 32 22.64 0.66 -4.65
N LEU A 33 21.67 0.29 -3.80
CA LEU A 33 20.69 1.22 -3.22
C LEU A 33 21.37 2.35 -2.42
N GLN A 34 22.40 2.03 -1.64
CA GLN A 34 23.16 3.02 -0.88
C GLN A 34 23.91 3.99 -1.78
N SER A 35 24.48 3.51 -2.90
CA SER A 35 25.27 4.33 -3.83
C SER A 35 24.43 5.37 -4.58
N ILE A 36 23.11 5.17 -4.72
CA ILE A 36 22.22 6.09 -5.44
C ILE A 36 22.29 7.50 -4.86
N ARG A 37 22.40 7.63 -3.52
CA ARG A 37 22.50 8.95 -2.87
C ARG A 37 23.72 9.72 -3.34
N SER A 38 24.85 9.04 -3.56
CA SER A 38 26.08 9.67 -4.06
C SER A 38 25.91 10.15 -5.49
N ASP A 39 25.24 9.38 -6.35
CA ASP A 39 24.96 9.79 -7.74
C ASP A 39 24.04 11.02 -7.77
N VAL A 40 22.99 11.04 -6.93
CA VAL A 40 22.08 12.20 -6.79
C VAL A 40 22.84 13.44 -6.29
N GLN A 41 23.73 13.29 -5.32
CA GLN A 41 24.57 14.40 -4.83
C GLN A 41 25.52 14.93 -5.90
N ALA A 42 26.07 14.04 -6.73
CA ALA A 42 26.89 14.39 -7.89
C ALA A 42 26.07 14.94 -9.08
N LYS A 43 24.73 14.98 -8.96
CA LYS A 43 23.79 15.33 -10.04
C LYS A 43 23.83 14.38 -11.24
N ASP A 44 24.37 13.18 -11.07
CA ASP A 44 24.30 12.10 -12.05
C ASP A 44 22.94 11.36 -11.92
N TYR A 45 21.88 12.08 -12.25
CA TYR A 45 20.51 11.60 -12.10
C TYR A 45 20.17 10.43 -13.04
N GLN A 46 20.87 10.33 -14.16
CA GLN A 46 20.68 9.25 -15.13
C GLN A 46 21.19 7.92 -14.56
N THR A 47 22.38 7.91 -13.96
CA THR A 47 22.91 6.73 -13.23
C THR A 47 22.07 6.40 -12.01
N ALA A 48 21.65 7.41 -11.24
CA ALA A 48 20.76 7.22 -10.10
C ALA A 48 19.44 6.52 -10.49
N LEU A 49 18.81 6.96 -11.58
CA LEU A 49 17.60 6.33 -12.12
C LEU A 49 17.86 4.89 -12.56
N ALA A 50 18.95 4.63 -13.28
CA ALA A 50 19.29 3.28 -13.73
C ALA A 50 19.45 2.29 -12.57
N LYS A 51 20.10 2.72 -11.48
CA LYS A 51 20.24 1.93 -10.25
C LYS A 51 18.91 1.72 -9.53
N HIS A 52 18.04 2.73 -9.49
CA HIS A 52 16.68 2.59 -8.94
C HIS A 52 15.87 1.53 -9.69
N VAL A 53 15.84 1.61 -11.02
CA VAL A 53 15.16 0.64 -11.88
C VAL A 53 15.73 -0.75 -11.65
N TRP A 54 17.07 -0.89 -11.70
CA TRP A 54 17.72 -2.17 -11.50
C TRP A 54 17.39 -2.77 -10.13
N PHE A 55 17.45 -1.97 -9.06
CA PHE A 55 17.14 -2.43 -7.71
C PHE A 55 15.69 -2.91 -7.62
N HIS A 56 14.74 -2.15 -8.16
CA HIS A 56 13.32 -2.51 -8.13
C HIS A 56 13.05 -3.84 -8.84
N GLU A 57 13.65 -4.05 -10.01
CA GLU A 57 13.42 -5.24 -10.84
C GLU A 57 14.23 -6.48 -10.43
N ASN A 58 15.37 -6.31 -9.76
CA ASN A 58 16.33 -7.39 -9.56
C ASN A 58 16.64 -7.70 -8.09
N ALA A 59 16.42 -6.80 -7.14
CA ALA A 59 16.84 -7.01 -5.75
C ALA A 59 16.33 -8.33 -5.14
N LEU A 60 15.08 -8.71 -5.45
CA LEU A 60 14.49 -9.95 -4.90
C LEU A 60 15.07 -11.24 -5.50
N LYS A 61 15.70 -11.16 -6.68
CA LYS A 61 16.43 -12.31 -7.27
C LYS A 61 17.68 -12.64 -6.47
N HIS A 62 18.25 -11.66 -5.77
CA HIS A 62 19.44 -11.80 -4.94
C HIS A 62 19.11 -11.99 -3.45
N ASN A 63 18.07 -11.31 -2.97
CA ASN A 63 17.65 -11.41 -1.58
C ASN A 63 16.15 -11.14 -1.44
N SER A 64 15.37 -12.20 -1.22
CA SER A 64 13.91 -12.12 -1.07
C SER A 64 13.46 -11.34 0.18
N ALA A 65 14.31 -11.19 1.20
CA ALA A 65 13.99 -10.39 2.38
C ALA A 65 13.91 -8.87 2.10
N LEU A 66 14.34 -8.43 0.90
CA LEU A 66 14.31 -7.02 0.50
C LEU A 66 12.93 -6.52 0.08
N THR A 67 11.88 -7.33 0.06
CA THR A 67 10.54 -6.91 -0.38
C THR A 67 10.06 -5.65 0.36
N GLY A 68 10.20 -5.63 1.69
CA GLY A 68 9.82 -4.47 2.50
C GLY A 68 10.63 -3.22 2.14
N VAL A 69 11.96 -3.34 2.04
CA VAL A 69 12.86 -2.23 1.69
C VAL A 69 12.53 -1.68 0.29
N ARG A 70 12.29 -2.58 -0.66
CA ARG A 70 11.99 -2.27 -2.06
C ARG A 70 10.69 -1.48 -2.21
N LEU A 71 9.64 -1.86 -1.49
CA LEU A 71 8.30 -1.23 -1.60
C LEU A 71 8.08 -0.06 -0.61
N SER A 72 9.11 0.32 0.14
CA SER A 72 9.08 1.45 1.09
C SER A 72 10.24 2.42 0.82
N PHE A 73 11.37 2.24 1.49
CA PHE A 73 12.52 3.15 1.46
C PHE A 73 13.06 3.36 0.04
N ALA A 74 13.16 2.31 -0.76
CA ALA A 74 13.68 2.45 -2.13
C ALA A 74 12.74 3.26 -3.04
N LEU A 75 11.42 3.08 -2.89
CA LEU A 75 10.43 3.91 -3.60
C LEU A 75 10.42 5.36 -3.08
N ALA A 76 10.59 5.58 -1.78
CA ALA A 76 10.71 6.93 -1.23
C ALA A 76 11.96 7.67 -1.75
N TYR A 77 13.09 6.98 -1.87
CA TYR A 77 14.29 7.54 -2.50
C TYR A 77 14.10 7.81 -3.99
N TRP A 78 13.36 6.94 -4.69
CA TRP A 78 13.00 7.18 -6.09
C TRP A 78 12.11 8.41 -6.21
N ASP A 79 11.09 8.55 -5.38
CA ASP A 79 10.22 9.72 -5.37
C ASP A 79 11.00 11.03 -5.21
N GLN A 80 12.00 11.07 -4.31
CA GLN A 80 12.90 12.22 -4.18
C GLN A 80 13.63 12.56 -5.49
N LEU A 81 14.05 11.55 -6.26
CA LEU A 81 14.65 11.77 -7.58
C LEU A 81 13.64 12.34 -8.59
N THR A 82 12.37 11.95 -8.51
CA THR A 82 11.32 12.48 -9.42
C THR A 82 11.14 13.99 -9.28
N GLN A 83 11.42 14.56 -8.11
CA GLN A 83 11.30 15.99 -7.83
C GLN A 83 12.35 16.84 -8.56
N VAL A 84 13.48 16.24 -8.95
CA VAL A 84 14.61 16.95 -9.57
C VAL A 84 14.96 16.43 -10.97
N TYR A 85 14.46 15.26 -11.35
CA TYR A 85 14.74 14.61 -12.61
C TYR A 85 13.46 14.02 -13.23
N PRO A 86 12.76 14.78 -14.11
CA PRO A 86 11.48 14.36 -14.70
C PRO A 86 11.46 12.96 -15.34
N PRO A 87 12.52 12.46 -16.01
CA PRO A 87 12.53 11.10 -16.54
C PRO A 87 12.33 10.01 -15.47
N ALA A 88 12.70 10.27 -14.21
CA ALA A 88 12.45 9.33 -13.12
C ALA A 88 10.96 9.19 -12.79
N LEU A 89 10.19 10.28 -12.89
CA LEU A 89 8.74 10.25 -12.71
C LEU A 89 8.06 9.43 -13.81
N GLU A 90 8.46 9.68 -15.06
CA GLU A 90 7.89 8.98 -16.21
C GLU A 90 8.19 7.48 -16.14
N LYS A 91 9.41 7.10 -15.73
CA LYS A 91 9.74 5.68 -15.54
C LYS A 91 8.95 5.03 -14.40
N LEU A 92 8.73 5.75 -13.29
CA LEU A 92 7.95 5.24 -12.17
C LEU A 92 6.47 5.02 -12.56
N LYS A 93 5.88 5.94 -13.33
CA LYS A 93 4.54 5.79 -13.92
C LYS A 93 4.47 4.63 -14.90
N GLU A 94 5.47 4.45 -15.75
CA GLU A 94 5.54 3.34 -16.71
C GLU A 94 5.49 1.99 -15.97
N ILE A 95 6.29 1.83 -14.91
CA ILE A 95 6.28 0.61 -14.08
C ILE A 95 4.91 0.41 -13.43
N ARG A 96 4.32 1.46 -12.84
CA ARG A 96 2.97 1.40 -12.27
C ARG A 96 1.90 0.98 -13.28
N ASP A 97 1.94 1.51 -14.50
CA ASP A 97 1.01 1.16 -15.57
C ASP A 97 1.19 -0.31 -16.01
N GLN A 98 2.43 -0.80 -16.05
CA GLN A 98 2.73 -2.20 -16.33
C GLN A 98 2.24 -3.12 -15.21
N THR A 99 2.47 -2.77 -13.94
CA THR A 99 1.97 -3.53 -12.79
C THR A 99 0.44 -3.55 -12.75
N THR A 100 -0.22 -2.43 -13.12
CA THR A 100 -1.68 -2.38 -13.24
C THR A 100 -2.20 -3.42 -14.24
N LYS A 101 -1.57 -3.53 -15.41
CA LYS A 101 -1.92 -4.55 -16.41
C LYS A 101 -1.73 -5.97 -15.85
N GLN A 102 -0.63 -6.24 -15.15
CA GLN A 102 -0.39 -7.55 -14.54
C GLN A 102 -1.46 -7.94 -13.51
N VAL A 103 -1.93 -6.97 -12.72
CA VAL A 103 -3.03 -7.15 -11.78
C VAL A 103 -4.32 -7.51 -12.51
N LEU A 104 -4.66 -6.79 -13.58
CA LEU A 104 -5.91 -6.98 -14.33
C LEU A 104 -5.90 -8.26 -15.17
N ASP A 105 -4.77 -8.63 -15.76
CA ASP A 105 -4.54 -9.95 -16.38
C ASP A 105 -4.64 -11.08 -15.32
N GLY A 106 -4.54 -10.69 -14.05
CA GLY A 106 -4.71 -11.55 -12.90
C GLY A 106 -3.55 -12.51 -12.69
N LYS A 107 -2.33 -12.07 -13.04
CA LYS A 107 -1.07 -12.76 -12.78
C LYS A 107 -0.58 -12.42 -11.37
N ASP A 108 -0.34 -13.46 -10.56
CA ASP A 108 0.21 -13.34 -9.20
C ASP A 108 -0.43 -12.21 -8.38
N VAL A 109 -1.77 -12.12 -8.41
CA VAL A 109 -2.54 -10.93 -7.99
C VAL A 109 -2.17 -10.41 -6.62
N ALA A 110 -1.94 -11.28 -5.64
CA ALA A 110 -1.54 -10.83 -4.30
C ALA A 110 -0.22 -10.03 -4.34
N THR A 111 0.76 -10.51 -5.10
CA THR A 111 2.09 -9.88 -5.23
C THR A 111 2.01 -8.63 -6.11
N SER A 112 1.41 -8.73 -7.30
CA SER A 112 1.32 -7.60 -8.23
C SER A 112 0.46 -6.47 -7.67
N PHE A 113 -0.60 -6.77 -6.91
CA PHE A 113 -1.40 -5.75 -6.24
C PHE A 113 -0.64 -5.07 -5.08
N GLN A 114 0.22 -5.80 -4.37
CA GLN A 114 1.09 -5.20 -3.34
C GLN A 114 2.08 -4.22 -3.96
N GLU A 115 2.66 -4.56 -5.11
CA GLU A 115 3.53 -3.66 -5.86
C GLU A 115 2.77 -2.43 -6.35
N LEU A 116 1.57 -2.64 -6.91
CA LEU A 116 0.71 -1.56 -7.40
C LEU A 116 0.30 -0.59 -6.30
N GLU A 117 -0.14 -1.08 -5.14
CA GLU A 117 -0.50 -0.23 -4.00
C GLU A 117 0.69 0.64 -3.58
N ALA A 118 1.87 0.05 -3.45
CA ALA A 118 3.06 0.78 -3.03
C ALA A 118 3.48 1.86 -4.05
N LEU A 119 3.37 1.56 -5.35
CA LEU A 119 3.64 2.50 -6.44
C LEU A 119 2.61 3.65 -6.45
N ASN A 120 1.32 3.33 -6.34
CA ASN A 120 0.26 4.33 -6.29
C ASN A 120 0.40 5.25 -5.07
N ARG A 121 0.73 4.70 -3.89
CA ARG A 121 0.99 5.49 -2.69
C ARG A 121 2.21 6.40 -2.86
N THR A 122 3.27 5.91 -3.51
CA THR A 122 4.47 6.71 -3.80
C THR A 122 4.17 7.86 -4.77
N LEU A 123 3.28 7.64 -5.73
CA LEU A 123 2.84 8.66 -6.70
C LEU A 123 1.70 9.56 -6.19
N ASP A 124 1.27 9.41 -4.94
CA ASP A 124 0.07 10.03 -4.35
C ASP A 124 -1.22 9.83 -5.17
N GLN A 125 -1.36 8.65 -5.77
CA GLN A 125 -2.46 8.25 -6.65
C GLN A 125 -3.26 7.09 -6.05
N ASN A 126 -3.60 7.21 -4.76
CA ASN A 126 -4.34 6.20 -4.01
C ASN A 126 -5.71 5.85 -4.62
N ASN A 127 -6.32 6.78 -5.38
CA ASN A 127 -7.55 6.51 -6.13
C ASN A 127 -7.36 5.40 -7.18
N MET A 128 -6.16 5.27 -7.77
CA MET A 128 -5.90 4.20 -8.74
C MET A 128 -5.89 2.82 -8.09
N THR A 129 -5.58 2.71 -6.79
CA THR A 129 -5.73 1.45 -6.04
C THR A 129 -7.19 1.06 -5.93
N VAL A 130 -8.09 2.03 -5.70
CA VAL A 130 -9.54 1.81 -5.67
C VAL A 130 -10.04 1.41 -7.05
N ASP A 131 -9.73 2.21 -8.08
CA ASP A 131 -10.21 1.96 -9.45
C ASP A 131 -9.79 0.58 -9.96
N THR A 132 -8.52 0.20 -9.73
CA THR A 132 -8.01 -1.11 -10.13
C THR A 132 -8.69 -2.24 -9.35
N PHE A 133 -8.90 -2.07 -8.04
CA PHE A 133 -9.62 -3.07 -7.25
C PHE A 133 -11.06 -3.25 -7.73
N LEU A 134 -11.78 -2.16 -8.00
CA LEU A 134 -13.17 -2.21 -8.46
C LEU A 134 -13.30 -2.87 -9.83
N LEU A 135 -12.35 -2.62 -10.73
CA LEU A 135 -12.28 -3.32 -12.02
C LEU A 135 -12.01 -4.81 -11.83
N LEU A 136 -11.03 -5.16 -10.99
CA LEU A 136 -10.72 -6.55 -10.67
C LEU A 136 -11.89 -7.26 -9.99
N HIS A 137 -12.63 -6.58 -9.11
CA HIS A 137 -13.84 -7.09 -8.46
C HIS A 137 -14.92 -7.41 -9.49
N LYS A 138 -15.15 -6.49 -10.44
CA LYS A 138 -16.16 -6.65 -11.49
C LYS A 138 -15.84 -7.81 -12.44
N GLU A 139 -14.59 -7.96 -12.83
CA GLU A 139 -14.18 -8.93 -13.86
C GLU A 139 -13.77 -10.28 -13.28
N HIS A 140 -13.13 -10.28 -12.10
CA HIS A 140 -12.49 -11.44 -11.49
C HIS A 140 -12.63 -11.43 -9.95
N PRO A 141 -13.85 -11.57 -9.39
CA PRO A 141 -14.11 -11.40 -7.96
C PRO A 141 -13.27 -12.33 -7.06
N GLU A 142 -13.01 -13.57 -7.50
CA GLU A 142 -12.14 -14.52 -6.78
C GLU A 142 -10.68 -14.02 -6.69
N LYS A 143 -10.19 -13.35 -7.73
CA LYS A 143 -8.86 -12.74 -7.73
C LYS A 143 -8.85 -11.48 -6.86
N ALA A 144 -9.90 -10.66 -6.91
CA ALA A 144 -10.04 -9.50 -6.04
C ALA A 144 -10.03 -9.88 -4.56
N LYS A 145 -10.55 -11.05 -4.17
CA LYS A 145 -10.46 -11.57 -2.80
C LYS A 145 -9.00 -11.67 -2.30
N LEU A 146 -8.05 -12.00 -3.19
CA LEU A 146 -6.62 -12.07 -2.87
C LEU A 146 -6.00 -10.68 -2.64
N ALA A 147 -6.53 -9.65 -3.30
CA ALA A 147 -6.06 -8.27 -3.20
C ALA A 147 -6.74 -7.47 -2.06
N TYR A 148 -7.90 -7.92 -1.58
CA TYR A 148 -8.77 -7.12 -0.69
C TYR A 148 -8.05 -6.56 0.53
N ARG A 149 -7.23 -7.35 1.22
CA ARG A 149 -6.49 -6.89 2.40
C ARG A 149 -5.63 -5.65 2.11
N LEU A 150 -5.04 -5.58 0.92
CA LEU A 150 -4.19 -4.46 0.49
C LEU A 150 -5.03 -3.27 0.02
N ALA A 151 -6.18 -3.52 -0.62
CA ALA A 151 -7.08 -2.48 -1.09
C ALA A 151 -7.93 -1.83 0.01
N GLN A 152 -8.20 -2.55 1.10
CA GLN A 152 -9.16 -2.16 2.14
C GLN A 152 -8.93 -0.73 2.69
N PRO A 153 -7.71 -0.28 3.03
CA PRO A 153 -7.51 1.09 3.51
C PRO A 153 -7.94 2.15 2.50
N ALA A 154 -7.61 1.94 1.22
CA ALA A 154 -7.99 2.86 0.14
C ALA A 154 -9.52 2.86 -0.09
N LEU A 155 -10.14 1.68 -0.06
CA LEU A 155 -11.60 1.53 -0.17
C LEU A 155 -12.34 2.20 1.00
N LEU A 156 -11.83 2.06 2.22
CA LEU A 156 -12.38 2.73 3.41
C LEU A 156 -12.33 4.25 3.27
N LYS A 157 -11.19 4.79 2.80
CA LYS A 157 -11.01 6.23 2.55
C LYS A 157 -11.95 6.73 1.45
N ALA A 158 -12.17 5.93 0.41
CA ALA A 158 -13.12 6.21 -0.66
C ALA A 158 -14.59 5.95 -0.27
N LYS A 159 -14.85 5.45 0.95
CA LYS A 159 -16.18 5.08 1.47
C LYS A 159 -16.88 3.99 0.66
N GLU A 160 -16.12 3.11 0.02
CA GLU A 160 -16.61 1.94 -0.71
C GLU A 160 -17.05 0.82 0.25
N TYR A 161 -17.88 1.16 1.24
CA TYR A 161 -18.21 0.25 2.35
C TYR A 161 -19.01 -0.96 1.90
N LYS A 162 -19.86 -0.81 0.88
CA LYS A 162 -20.61 -1.94 0.31
C LYS A 162 -19.66 -2.97 -0.29
N ILE A 163 -18.71 -2.52 -1.12
CA ILE A 163 -17.65 -3.37 -1.67
C ILE A 163 -16.82 -3.99 -0.54
N CYS A 164 -16.45 -3.23 0.49
CA CYS A 164 -15.74 -3.81 1.64
C CYS A 164 -16.53 -4.96 2.27
N GLY A 165 -17.85 -4.82 2.41
CA GLY A 165 -18.72 -5.81 3.04
C GLY A 165 -18.76 -7.16 2.33
N GLU A 166 -18.62 -7.19 1.02
CA GLU A 166 -18.63 -8.42 0.20
C GLU A 166 -17.42 -9.31 0.47
N TYR A 167 -16.28 -8.71 0.85
CA TYR A 167 -15.04 -9.43 1.14
C TYR A 167 -14.81 -9.69 2.64
N LEU A 168 -15.71 -9.25 3.51
CA LEU A 168 -15.55 -9.44 4.96
C LEU A 168 -15.81 -10.88 5.38
N GLU A 169 -14.78 -11.48 5.98
CA GLU A 169 -14.82 -12.78 6.67
C GLU A 169 -14.76 -12.53 8.19
N PRO A 170 -15.86 -12.13 8.87
CA PRO A 170 -15.80 -11.44 10.16
C PRO A 170 -15.12 -12.23 11.27
N GLU A 171 -15.43 -13.52 11.41
CA GLU A 171 -14.82 -14.36 12.43
C GLU A 171 -13.31 -14.50 12.18
N LYS A 172 -12.91 -14.70 10.93
CA LYS A 172 -11.50 -14.84 10.54
C LYS A 172 -10.75 -13.51 10.70
N SER A 173 -11.36 -12.39 10.32
CA SER A 173 -10.82 -11.05 10.51
C SER A 173 -10.62 -10.75 12.00
N TYR A 174 -11.62 -11.01 12.84
CA TYR A 174 -11.53 -10.80 14.28
C TYR A 174 -10.46 -11.68 14.93
N GLN A 175 -10.41 -12.97 14.59
CA GLN A 175 -9.37 -13.87 15.09
C GLN A 175 -7.96 -13.42 14.73
N LEU A 176 -7.77 -12.85 13.53
CA LEU A 176 -6.47 -12.27 13.13
C LEU A 176 -6.11 -11.05 13.99
N LEU A 177 -7.08 -10.20 14.32
CA LEU A 177 -6.87 -9.04 15.19
C LEU A 177 -6.46 -9.45 16.61
N VAL A 178 -7.12 -10.46 17.18
CA VAL A 178 -6.77 -11.03 18.49
C VAL A 178 -5.35 -11.60 18.46
N ARG A 179 -5.03 -12.48 17.50
CA ARG A 179 -3.68 -13.06 17.38
C ARG A 179 -2.59 -12.02 17.21
N THR A 180 -2.86 -10.94 16.47
CA THR A 180 -1.91 -9.84 16.28
C THR A 180 -1.68 -9.10 17.60
N ARG A 181 -2.74 -8.82 18.35
CA ARG A 181 -2.66 -8.20 19.67
C ARG A 181 -1.88 -9.07 20.64
N GLU A 182 -2.17 -10.37 20.71
CA GLU A 182 -1.45 -11.34 21.54
C GLU A 182 0.05 -11.37 21.20
N ALA A 183 0.40 -11.45 19.91
CA ALA A 183 1.79 -11.44 19.48
C ALA A 183 2.51 -10.16 19.91
N ASN A 184 1.86 -8.99 19.78
CA ASN A 184 2.41 -7.72 20.24
C ASN A 184 2.57 -7.67 21.76
N GLN A 185 1.62 -8.20 22.53
CA GLN A 185 1.75 -8.31 23.99
C GLN A 185 2.93 -9.20 24.40
N GLN A 186 3.20 -10.27 23.65
CA GLN A 186 4.38 -11.10 23.90
C GLN A 186 5.68 -10.36 23.60
N LEU A 187 5.75 -9.65 22.47
CA LEU A 187 6.91 -8.80 22.14
C LEU A 187 7.13 -7.71 23.18
N ALA A 188 6.04 -7.19 23.75
CA ALA A 188 6.10 -6.14 24.74
C ALA A 188 6.67 -6.56 26.10
N LYS A 189 6.91 -7.87 26.31
CA LYS A 189 7.69 -8.35 27.45
C LYS A 189 9.14 -7.88 27.42
N ASN A 190 9.65 -7.46 26.26
CA ASN A 190 10.93 -6.78 26.16
C ASN A 190 10.79 -5.33 26.68
N PRO A 191 11.43 -4.96 27.81
CA PRO A 191 11.26 -3.65 28.43
C PRO A 191 11.69 -2.47 27.55
N GLN A 192 12.61 -2.69 26.59
CA GLN A 192 13.11 -1.60 25.74
C GLN A 192 12.08 -1.10 24.71
N ILE A 193 11.17 -1.97 24.29
CA ILE A 193 10.20 -1.70 23.20
C ILE A 193 8.75 -1.84 23.68
N GLY A 194 8.54 -2.41 24.86
CA GLY A 194 7.22 -2.81 25.35
C GLY A 194 6.17 -1.72 25.42
N PRO A 195 6.44 -0.58 26.06
CA PRO A 195 5.44 0.49 26.17
C PRO A 195 4.91 0.95 24.82
N GLY A 196 5.80 1.21 23.85
CA GLY A 196 5.40 1.67 22.51
C GLY A 196 4.64 0.61 21.70
N ILE A 197 5.03 -0.67 21.84
CA ILE A 197 4.32 -1.78 21.19
C ILE A 197 2.92 -1.95 21.75
N LEU A 198 2.74 -1.85 23.08
CA LEU A 198 1.42 -1.98 23.70
C LEU A 198 0.49 -0.84 23.29
N GLU A 199 0.96 0.40 23.34
CA GLU A 199 0.15 1.56 22.92
C GLU A 199 -0.29 1.43 21.45
N PHE A 200 0.65 1.09 20.55
CA PHE A 200 0.34 0.84 19.15
C PHE A 200 -0.67 -0.30 18.99
N SER A 201 -0.45 -1.41 19.69
CA SER A 201 -1.28 -2.62 19.60
C SER A 201 -2.70 -2.37 20.09
N ASP A 202 -2.86 -1.63 21.19
CA ASP A 202 -4.15 -1.30 21.78
C ASP A 202 -4.96 -0.40 20.85
N LYS A 203 -4.32 0.64 20.31
CA LYS A 203 -4.93 1.55 19.35
C LYS A 203 -5.29 0.85 18.04
N HIS A 204 -4.39 0.01 17.51
CA HIS A 204 -4.62 -0.78 16.31
C HIS A 204 -5.81 -1.72 16.50
N PHE A 205 -5.81 -2.50 17.59
CA PHE A 205 -6.89 -3.44 17.90
C PHE A 205 -8.24 -2.75 18.06
N SER A 206 -8.27 -1.64 18.80
CA SER A 206 -9.49 -0.84 18.98
C SER A 206 -10.04 -0.34 17.64
N ASN A 207 -9.19 0.33 16.85
CA ASN A 207 -9.58 0.91 15.57
C ASN A 207 -10.06 -0.15 14.57
N GLN A 208 -9.27 -1.20 14.36
CA GLN A 208 -9.59 -2.23 13.36
C GLN A 208 -10.81 -3.07 13.75
N THR A 209 -11.03 -3.33 15.04
CA THR A 209 -12.24 -4.03 15.49
C THR A 209 -13.48 -3.14 15.33
N ALA A 210 -13.38 -1.84 15.64
CA ALA A 210 -14.46 -0.89 15.41
C ALA A 210 -14.79 -0.75 13.90
N ILE A 211 -13.78 -0.72 13.02
CA ILE A 211 -14.00 -0.74 11.55
C ILE A 211 -14.74 -2.02 11.14
N LEU A 212 -14.30 -3.19 11.61
CA LEU A 212 -14.94 -4.46 11.30
C LEU A 212 -16.43 -4.44 11.70
N VAL A 213 -16.73 -4.03 12.94
CA VAL A 213 -18.11 -3.94 13.45
C VAL A 213 -18.92 -2.93 12.65
N ALA A 214 -18.38 -1.74 12.38
CA ALA A 214 -19.09 -0.70 11.63
C ALA A 214 -19.39 -1.14 10.19
N LEU A 215 -18.41 -1.76 9.52
CA LEU A 215 -18.61 -2.30 8.17
C LEU A 215 -19.69 -3.37 8.14
N LEU A 216 -19.76 -4.26 9.14
CA LEU A 216 -20.85 -5.24 9.25
C LEU A 216 -22.21 -4.53 9.38
N VAL A 217 -22.32 -3.50 10.22
CA VAL A 217 -23.58 -2.76 10.42
C VAL A 217 -24.05 -2.06 9.14
N VAL A 218 -23.17 -1.32 8.45
CA VAL A 218 -23.54 -0.59 7.22
C VAL A 218 -23.78 -1.52 6.02
N ASN A 219 -23.41 -2.80 6.15
CA ASN A 219 -23.73 -3.88 5.22
C ASN A 219 -24.89 -4.76 5.69
N ASP A 220 -25.69 -4.29 6.65
CA ASP A 220 -26.90 -4.96 7.13
C ASP A 220 -26.63 -6.32 7.83
N ARG A 221 -25.38 -6.59 8.22
CA ARG A 221 -24.91 -7.80 8.94
C ARG A 221 -24.89 -7.59 10.46
N ARG A 222 -26.00 -7.08 11.01
CA ARG A 222 -26.07 -6.59 12.42
C ARG A 222 -25.85 -7.67 13.47
N GLU A 223 -26.34 -8.90 13.26
CA GLU A 223 -26.16 -9.97 14.23
C GLU A 223 -24.68 -10.40 14.34
N GLU A 224 -23.98 -10.47 13.21
CA GLU A 224 -22.53 -10.71 13.19
C GLU A 224 -21.78 -9.56 13.88
N ALA A 225 -22.18 -8.31 13.64
CA ALA A 225 -21.58 -7.15 14.29
C ALA A 225 -21.71 -7.21 15.83
N ARG A 226 -22.90 -7.55 16.34
CA ARG A 226 -23.14 -7.71 17.79
C ARG A 226 -22.31 -8.85 18.36
N SER A 227 -22.30 -10.01 17.69
CA SER A 227 -21.52 -11.17 18.13
C SER A 227 -20.02 -10.85 18.24
N ILE A 228 -19.44 -10.18 17.24
CA ILE A 228 -18.03 -9.75 17.28
C ILE A 228 -17.80 -8.72 18.40
N ALA A 229 -18.68 -7.73 18.55
CA ALA A 229 -18.55 -6.72 19.61
C ALA A 229 -18.62 -7.34 21.02
N GLU A 230 -19.50 -8.31 21.25
CA GLU A 230 -19.61 -9.03 22.53
C GLU A 230 -18.36 -9.86 22.84
N LYS A 231 -17.80 -10.56 21.83
CA LYS A 231 -16.52 -11.27 21.98
C LYS A 231 -15.39 -10.31 22.30
N ALA A 232 -15.31 -9.19 21.59
CA ALA A 232 -14.29 -8.17 21.75
C ALA A 232 -14.29 -7.53 23.15
N ARG A 233 -15.47 -7.25 23.72
CA ARG A 233 -15.60 -6.74 25.09
C ARG A 233 -15.10 -7.72 26.14
N LYS A 234 -15.29 -9.02 25.91
CA LYS A 234 -14.76 -10.07 26.80
C LYS A 234 -13.25 -10.21 26.68
N GLU A 235 -12.71 -9.99 25.48
CA GLU A 235 -11.28 -10.04 25.20
C GLU A 235 -10.52 -8.89 25.89
N TRP A 236 -11.12 -7.69 25.92
CA TRP A 236 -10.49 -6.53 26.53
C TRP A 236 -11.52 -5.58 27.16
N ASP A 237 -11.62 -5.63 28.49
CA ASP A 237 -12.46 -4.73 29.27
C ASP A 237 -11.79 -3.35 29.40
N ASN A 238 -12.13 -2.45 28.48
CA ASN A 238 -11.62 -1.09 28.43
C ASN A 238 -12.71 -0.10 27.99
N ALA A 239 -12.89 0.98 28.76
CA ALA A 239 -13.98 1.93 28.55
C ALA A 239 -13.94 2.65 27.20
N ASP A 240 -12.76 3.10 26.75
CA ASP A 240 -12.61 3.78 25.46
C ASP A 240 -12.84 2.81 24.29
N PHE A 241 -12.38 1.57 24.43
CA PHE A 241 -12.65 0.53 23.46
C PHE A 241 -14.14 0.19 23.38
N HIS A 242 -14.82 0.04 24.52
CA HIS A 242 -16.27 -0.19 24.55
C HIS A 242 -17.04 0.93 23.86
N LYS A 243 -16.65 2.19 24.11
CA LYS A 243 -17.23 3.36 23.43
C LYS A 243 -16.98 3.34 21.92
N ALA A 244 -15.81 2.92 21.47
CA ALA A 244 -15.52 2.75 20.05
C ALA A 244 -16.43 1.68 19.41
N LEU A 245 -16.65 0.56 20.09
CA LEU A 245 -17.58 -0.49 19.66
C LEU A 245 -19.04 -0.01 19.65
N ASP A 246 -19.47 0.75 20.67
CA ASP A 246 -20.83 1.33 20.70
C ASP A 246 -21.06 2.28 19.52
N SER A 247 -20.08 3.14 19.21
CA SER A 247 -20.13 4.00 18.03
C SER A 247 -20.22 3.17 16.73
N ALA A 248 -19.36 2.15 16.60
CA ALA A 248 -19.38 1.26 15.44
C ALA A 248 -20.71 0.52 15.27
N LEU A 249 -21.36 0.10 16.36
CA LEU A 249 -22.66 -0.57 16.34
C LEU A 249 -23.80 0.32 15.83
N THR A 250 -23.62 1.65 15.80
CA THR A 250 -24.54 2.59 15.14
C THR A 250 -24.30 2.72 13.63
N GLY A 251 -23.27 2.07 13.09
CA GLY A 251 -22.84 2.20 11.69
C GLY A 251 -21.81 3.31 11.46
N THR A 252 -21.28 3.91 12.53
CA THR A 252 -20.23 4.93 12.41
C THR A 252 -18.89 4.26 12.12
N VAL A 253 -18.40 4.38 10.89
CA VAL A 253 -17.07 3.87 10.49
C VAL A 253 -16.00 4.86 10.95
N PRO A 254 -15.10 4.50 11.89
CA PRO A 254 -14.03 5.40 12.30
C PRO A 254 -13.00 5.59 11.18
N PRO A 255 -12.20 6.67 11.19
CA PRO A 255 -11.11 6.81 10.25
C PRO A 255 -10.14 5.63 10.40
N SER A 256 -9.64 5.14 9.27
CA SER A 256 -8.59 4.12 9.25
C SER A 256 -7.34 4.66 9.95
N TRP A 257 -6.71 3.80 10.74
CA TRP A 257 -5.44 4.06 11.39
C TRP A 257 -4.58 2.78 11.36
N PRO A 258 -3.27 2.86 11.10
CA PRO A 258 -2.47 4.09 10.94
C PRO A 258 -2.49 4.72 9.53
N TYR A 259 -3.30 4.19 8.61
CA TYR A 259 -3.32 4.54 7.19
C TYR A 259 -4.54 5.37 6.78
#